data_AF-A0A967L5N6-F1
#
_entry.id   AF-A0A967L5N6-F1
#
_cell.length_a   1.000
_cell.length_b   1.000
_cell.length_c   1.000
_cell.angle_alpha   90.00
_cell.angle_beta   90.00
_cell.angle_gamma   90.00
#
_symmetry.space_group_name_H-M   'P 1'
#
loop_
_entity.id
_entity.type
_entity.pdbx_description
1 polymer ?
#
loop_
_entity_poly.entity_id
_entity_poly.type
_entity_poly.pdbx_seq_one_letter_code
_entity_poly.pdbx_strand_id
1 'polypeptide(L)' 'MDIRKVKKLIELLEESGIAEIEIHEGEESVRISRYPQGA' A
#
# COMPACT_ATOMS: atom_id res chain seq x y z
N MET A 1 -5.37 -6.67 -8.92
CA MET A 1 -4.24 -5.68 -8.79
C MET A 1 -2.91 -6.26 -9.27
N ASP A 2 -2.13 -5.54 -10.11
CA ASP A 2 -0.81 -5.99 -10.58
C ASP A 2 0.36 -5.62 -9.64
N ILE A 3 1.41 -6.44 -9.62
CA ILE A 3 2.64 -6.17 -8.84
C ILE A 3 3.32 -4.83 -9.22
N ARG A 4 3.13 -4.35 -10.45
CA ARG A 4 3.63 -3.03 -10.90
C ARG A 4 2.91 -1.88 -10.18
N LYS A 5 1.60 -2.01 -9.95
CA LYS A 5 0.82 -1.02 -9.19
C LYS A 5 1.27 -1.04 -7.73
N VAL A 6 1.42 -2.22 -7.13
CA VAL A 6 1.88 -2.38 -5.75
C VAL A 6 3.22 -1.70 -5.50
N LYS A 7 4.22 -1.89 -6.38
CA LYS A 7 5.53 -1.22 -6.26
C LYS A 7 5.41 0.30 -6.23
N LYS A 8 4.63 0.87 -7.16
CA LYS A 8 4.42 2.32 -7.21
C LYS A 8 3.75 2.84 -5.94
N LEU A 9 2.84 2.07 -5.35
CA LEU A 9 2.20 2.44 -4.09
C LEU A 9 3.16 2.39 -2.90
N ILE A 10 4.12 1.45 -2.89
CA ILE A 10 5.18 1.40 -1.89
C ILE A 10 6.08 2.63 -2.02
N GLU A 11 6.53 2.97 -3.23
CA GLU A 11 7.35 4.17 -3.49
C GLU A 11 6.62 5.44 -3.02
N LEU A 12 5.33 5.59 -3.37
CA LEU A 12 4.51 6.72 -2.93
C LEU A 12 4.31 6.74 -1.41
N LEU A 13 4.14 5.58 -0.77
CA LEU A 13 3.99 5.47 0.68
C LEU A 13 5.28 5.87 1.40
N GLU A 14 6.46 5.53 0.86
CA GLU A 14 7.75 5.96 1.39
C GLU A 14 7.93 7.48 1.28
N GLU A 15 7.68 8.06 0.11
CA GLU A 15 7.86 9.50 -0.16
C GLU A 15 6.85 10.40 0.58
N SER A 16 5.62 9.93 0.77
CA SER A 16 4.52 10.76 1.32
C SER A 16 4.53 10.92 2.84
N GLY A 17 5.38 10.17 3.56
CA GLY A 17 5.37 10.17 5.03
C GLY A 17 4.14 9.51 5.65
N ILE A 18 3.29 8.86 4.85
CA ILE A 18 2.05 8.22 5.30
C ILE A 18 2.37 6.87 5.95
N ALA A 19 1.67 6.52 7.02
CA ALA A 19 1.86 5.27 7.74
C ALA A 19 1.20 4.07 7.03
N GLU A 20 0.12 4.29 6.30
CA GLU A 20 -0.66 3.23 5.65
C GLU A 20 -1.48 3.76 4.47
N ILE A 21 -1.64 2.93 3.44
CA ILE A 21 -2.57 3.16 2.33
C ILE A 21 -3.42 1.90 2.09
N GLU A 22 -4.72 2.10 1.89
CA GLU A 22 -5.65 1.05 1.51
C GLU A 22 -6.37 1.46 0.23
N ILE A 23 -6.50 0.53 -0.71
CA ILE A 23 -7.05 0.78 -2.04
C ILE A 23 -7.96 -0.37 -2.42
N HIS A 24 -9.10 -0.01 -2.99
CA HIS A 24 -10.14 -0.93 -3.43
C HIS A 24 -10.26 -0.83 -4.95
N GLU A 25 -10.15 -1.96 -5.64
CA GLU A 25 -10.29 -2.07 -7.10
C GLU A 25 -11.30 -3.19 -7.39
N GLY A 26 -12.57 -2.81 -7.53
CA GLY A 26 -13.67 -3.76 -7.68
C GLY A 26 -13.88 -4.58 -6.40
N GLU A 27 -13.72 -5.90 -6.51
CA GLU A 27 -13.79 -6.83 -5.37
C GLU A 27 -12.42 -7.08 -4.70
N GLU A 28 -11.33 -6.60 -5.31
CA GLU A 28 -9.99 -6.71 -4.75
C GLU A 28 -9.66 -5.51 -3.85
N SER A 29 -9.00 -5.75 -2.73
CA SER A 29 -8.42 -4.69 -1.91
C SER A 29 -6.95 -4.99 -1.59
N VAL A 30 -6.15 -3.94 -1.53
CA VAL A 30 -4.78 -4.00 -1.02
C VAL A 30 -4.65 -3.04 0.14
N ARG A 31 -3.91 -3.47 1.16
CA ARG A 31 -3.50 -2.62 2.27
C ARG A 31 -1.99 -2.70 2.39
N ILE A 32 -1.32 -1.56 2.34
CA ILE A 32 0.13 -1.44 2.48
C ILE A 32 0.37 -0.58 3.70
N SER A 33 1.01 -1.16 4.71
CA SER A 33 1.42 -0.45 5.92
C SER A 33 2.93 -0.36 5.98
N ARG A 34 3.43 0.80 6.41
CA ARG A 34 4.85 1.06 6.66
C ARG A 34 5.39 0.22 7.82
N TYR A 35 4.52 -0.05 8.79
CA TYR A 35 4.87 -0.77 10.00
C TYR A 35 4.30 -2.19 9.90
N PRO A 36 5.09 -3.22 10.29
CA PRO A 36 4.53 -4.56 10.40
C PRO A 36 3.36 -4.54 11.39
N GLN A 37 2.22 -5.10 11.00
CA GLN A 37 1.08 -5.29 11.90
C GLN A 37 1.46 -6.37 12.92
N GLY A 38 1.97 -5.94 14.08
CA GLY A 38 2.35 -6.83 15.18
C GLY A 38 3.71 -6.49 15.76
N ALA A 39 3.74 -5.47 16.63
CA ALA A 39 4.78 -5.24 17.63
C ALA A 39 4.09 -4.89 18.95
#